data_AF-A0A9E0Q9H2-F1
#
_entry.id   AF-A0A9E0Q9H2-F1
#
_cell.length_a   1.000
_cell.length_b   1.000
_cell.length_c   1.000
_cell.angle_alpha   90.00
_cell.angle_beta   90.00
_cell.angle_gamma   90.00
#
_symmetry.space_group_name_H-M   'P 1'
#
loop_
_entity.id
_entity.type
_entity.pdbx_description
1 polymer ?
#
loop_
_entity_poly.entity_id
_entity_poly.type
_entity_poly.pdbx_seq_one_letter_code
_entity_poly.pdbx_strand_id
1 'polypeptide(L)'
;HPLLNDSKQLKESQRDKLRAIIEAEAIDWAVAWATPEEIDKVNILKASILSMHRALENLRVSPQSIIVDGNRFLPYKDIPYNCFVKGDGRYSSIAAASVLAKTHRDEYMRKIDIEFPCYGWAKNMAYPTSGHREAIRKNGVSKYHRVSYRLLPEPDLFSFTNCESTQREEGTCCKEY
;
A
#
# COMPACT_ATOMS: atom_id res chain seq x y z
N HIS A 1 -5.50 16.88 17.41
CA HIS A 1 -6.61 15.99 17.80
C HIS A 1 -6.11 14.89 18.77
N PRO A 2 -6.80 14.57 19.88
CA PRO A 2 -6.31 13.64 20.91
C PRO A 2 -6.04 12.20 20.44
N LEU A 3 -6.70 11.75 19.38
CA LEU A 3 -6.54 10.40 18.80
C LEU A 3 -5.32 10.23 17.87
N LEU A 4 -4.52 11.29 17.67
CA LEU A 4 -3.47 11.34 16.66
C LEU A 4 -2.09 10.98 17.27
N ASN A 5 -2.01 9.79 17.85
CA ASN A 5 -0.85 9.33 18.63
C ASN A 5 -0.31 7.95 18.23
N ASP A 6 -1.12 7.05 17.64
CA ASP A 6 -0.62 5.83 16.98
C ASP A 6 -1.65 5.33 15.94
N SER A 7 -1.37 5.56 14.66
CA SER A 7 -2.28 5.19 13.56
C SER A 7 -2.54 3.67 13.43
N LYS A 8 -1.66 2.83 13.99
CA LYS A 8 -1.72 1.37 13.93
C LYS A 8 -2.63 0.78 15.02
N GLN A 9 -2.90 1.53 16.10
CA GLN A 9 -3.86 1.14 17.14
C GLN A 9 -5.29 1.58 16.83
N LEU A 10 -5.46 2.45 15.83
CA LEU A 10 -6.79 2.91 15.43
C LEU A 10 -7.57 1.84 14.68
N LYS A 11 -8.87 1.78 14.94
CA LYS A 11 -9.81 1.05 14.08
C LYS A 11 -10.00 1.78 12.76
N GLU A 12 -10.46 1.08 11.72
CA GLU A 12 -10.73 1.67 10.41
C GLU A 12 -11.65 2.89 10.51
N SER A 13 -12.77 2.76 11.22
CA SER A 13 -13.71 3.86 11.43
C SER A 13 -13.13 5.08 12.15
N GLN A 14 -12.09 4.89 12.99
CA GLN A 14 -11.39 6.01 13.63
C GLN A 14 -10.44 6.69 12.65
N ARG A 15 -9.76 5.91 11.79
CA ARG A 15 -8.90 6.46 10.73
C ARG A 15 -9.71 7.26 9.71
N ASP A 16 -10.87 6.77 9.30
CA ASP A 16 -11.71 7.49 8.32
C ASP A 16 -12.20 8.84 8.87
N LYS A 17 -12.61 8.88 10.15
CA LYS A 17 -12.93 10.13 10.84
C LYS A 17 -11.73 11.08 10.90
N LEU A 18 -10.55 10.55 11.26
CA LEU A 18 -9.34 11.36 11.31
C LEU A 18 -8.90 11.86 9.94
N ARG A 19 -9.04 11.06 8.87
CA ARG A 19 -8.75 11.48 7.49
C ARG A 19 -9.53 12.75 7.16
N ALA A 20 -10.84 12.75 7.38
CA ALA A 20 -11.67 13.92 7.08
C ALA A 20 -11.22 15.17 7.87
N ILE A 21 -10.85 15.01 9.14
CA ILE A 21 -10.32 16.10 9.98
C ILE A 21 -8.97 16.59 9.44
N ILE A 22 -8.04 15.68 9.16
CA ILE A 22 -6.71 16.03 8.66
C ILE A 22 -6.81 16.75 7.32
N GLU A 23 -7.62 16.25 6.39
CA GLU A 23 -7.77 16.83 5.06
C GLU A 23 -8.38 18.25 5.11
N ALA A 24 -9.22 18.52 6.11
CA ALA A 24 -9.86 19.82 6.33
C ALA A 24 -8.99 20.82 7.11
N GLU A 25 -8.20 20.35 8.08
CA GLU A 25 -7.49 21.21 9.05
C GLU A 25 -5.98 21.32 8.79
N ALA A 26 -5.38 20.41 8.03
CA ALA A 26 -3.95 20.49 7.72
C ALA A 26 -3.65 21.74 6.88
N ILE A 27 -2.53 22.41 7.18
CA ILE A 27 -2.04 23.56 6.40
C ILE A 27 -1.92 23.19 4.92
N ASP A 28 -1.36 22.00 4.66
CA ASP A 28 -1.29 21.40 3.34
C ASP A 28 -1.05 19.89 3.47
N TRP A 29 -1.48 19.13 2.48
CA TRP A 29 -1.28 17.69 2.45
C TRP A 29 -1.31 17.15 1.02
N ALA A 30 -0.63 16.02 0.81
CA ALA A 30 -0.66 15.30 -0.45
C ALA A 30 -0.45 13.81 -0.22
N VAL A 31 -1.04 12.99 -1.09
CA VAL A 31 -0.82 11.55 -1.15
C VAL A 31 -0.30 11.20 -2.54
N ALA A 32 0.73 10.37 -2.60
CA ALA A 32 1.34 9.91 -3.84
C ALA A 32 1.70 8.43 -3.76
N TRP A 33 1.96 7.84 -4.93
CA TRP A 33 2.07 6.40 -5.10
C TRP A 33 3.25 6.04 -5.99
N ALA A 34 3.72 4.80 -5.83
CA ALA A 34 4.55 4.12 -6.80
C ALA A 34 3.77 2.92 -7.34
N THR A 35 3.80 2.72 -8.65
CA THR A 35 3.08 1.62 -9.29
C THR A 35 3.75 0.27 -8.99
N PRO A 36 3.05 -0.86 -9.17
CA PRO A 36 3.68 -2.19 -9.07
C PRO A 36 4.92 -2.32 -9.95
N GLU A 37 4.86 -1.80 -11.19
CA GLU A 37 5.98 -1.83 -12.14
C GLU A 37 7.18 -1.01 -11.64
N GLU A 38 6.93 0.16 -11.06
CA GLU A 38 7.98 0.98 -10.45
C GLU A 38 8.63 0.25 -9.26
N ILE A 39 7.81 -0.36 -8.41
CA ILE A 39 8.28 -1.14 -7.25
C ILE A 39 9.14 -2.32 -7.71
N ASP A 40 8.70 -3.05 -8.73
CA ASP A 40 9.44 -4.17 -9.30
C ASP A 40 10.77 -3.73 -9.91
N LYS A 41 10.83 -2.52 -10.49
CA LYS A 41 12.05 -1.94 -11.09
C LYS A 41 13.07 -1.48 -10.05
N VAL A 42 12.63 -0.80 -8.99
CA VAL A 42 13.57 -0.12 -8.05
C VAL A 42 13.66 -0.74 -6.66
N ASN A 43 12.81 -1.72 -6.34
CA ASN A 43 12.51 -2.25 -5.00
C ASN A 43 11.63 -1.34 -4.12
N ILE A 44 11.01 -1.95 -3.11
CA ILE A 44 10.03 -1.29 -2.24
C ILE A 44 10.59 -0.15 -1.41
N LEU A 45 11.85 -0.22 -0.99
CA LEU A 45 12.46 0.86 -0.21
C LEU A 45 12.61 2.12 -1.07
N LYS A 46 13.18 1.98 -2.28
CA LYS A 46 13.35 3.12 -3.19
C LYS A 46 12.01 3.64 -3.69
N ALA A 47 11.05 2.76 -3.98
CA ALA A 47 9.70 3.15 -4.40
C ALA A 47 8.93 3.90 -3.30
N SER A 48 9.14 3.52 -2.03
CA SER A 48 8.56 4.25 -0.89
C SER A 48 9.11 5.67 -0.81
N ILE A 49 10.44 5.84 -0.95
CA ILE A 49 11.07 7.17 -0.94
C ILE A 49 10.65 8.00 -2.16
N LEU A 50 10.52 7.39 -3.34
CA LEU A 50 10.00 8.04 -4.55
C LEU A 50 8.57 8.57 -4.32
N SER A 51 7.70 7.78 -3.69
CA SER A 51 6.35 8.20 -3.34
C SER A 51 6.36 9.36 -2.34
N MET A 52 7.27 9.35 -1.36
CA MET A 52 7.44 10.47 -0.43
C MET A 52 7.89 11.75 -1.14
N HIS A 53 8.84 11.66 -2.08
CA HIS A 53 9.29 12.81 -2.88
C HIS A 53 8.16 13.37 -3.75
N ARG A 54 7.36 12.52 -4.40
CA ARG A 54 6.17 12.94 -5.15
C ARG A 54 5.12 13.61 -4.25
N ALA A 55 4.92 13.12 -3.04
CA ALA A 55 4.02 13.76 -2.08
C ALA A 55 4.52 15.17 -1.72
N LEU A 56 5.83 15.34 -1.51
CA LEU A 56 6.44 16.66 -1.27
C LEU A 56 6.32 17.60 -2.48
N GLU A 57 6.45 17.09 -3.70
CA GLU A 57 6.27 17.88 -4.94
C GLU A 57 4.84 18.39 -5.11
N ASN A 58 3.86 17.67 -4.59
CA ASN A 58 2.45 18.03 -4.68
C ASN A 58 1.98 18.96 -3.56
N LEU A 59 2.85 19.32 -2.61
CA LEU A 59 2.57 20.36 -1.63
C LEU A 59 2.65 21.74 -2.28
N ARG A 60 1.63 22.55 -2.04
CA ARG A 60 1.58 23.99 -2.36
C ARG A 60 2.44 24.80 -1.38
N VAL A 61 2.51 24.36 -0.12
CA VAL A 61 3.31 24.98 0.93
C VAL A 61 4.62 24.21 1.11
N SER A 62 5.75 24.84 0.78
CA SER A 62 7.06 24.23 0.96
C SER A 62 7.37 24.05 2.46
N PRO A 63 7.69 22.83 2.93
CA PRO A 63 8.08 22.62 4.32
C PRO A 63 9.47 23.19 4.60
N GLN A 64 9.70 23.61 5.85
CA GLN A 64 11.02 24.04 6.32
C GLN A 64 11.90 22.89 6.80
N SER A 65 11.28 21.76 7.17
CA SER A 65 11.97 20.53 7.59
C SER A 65 11.06 19.33 7.35
N ILE A 66 11.65 18.17 7.09
CA ILE A 66 10.95 16.92 6.81
C ILE A 66 11.20 15.93 7.95
N ILE A 67 10.14 15.33 8.47
CA ILE A 67 10.22 14.23 9.43
C ILE A 67 9.59 12.96 8.86
N VAL A 68 10.29 11.83 8.94
CA VAL A 68 9.91 10.57 8.28
C VAL A 68 9.80 9.44 9.31
N ASP A 69 8.74 8.64 9.25
CA ASP A 69 8.67 7.39 10.01
C ASP A 69 9.58 6.33 9.37
N GLY A 70 10.63 5.94 10.09
CA GLY A 70 11.60 4.95 9.64
C GLY A 70 13.03 5.36 9.90
N ASN A 71 13.95 4.70 9.22
CA ASN A 71 15.41 4.89 9.37
C ASN A 71 16.12 5.26 8.07
N ARG A 72 15.37 5.47 6.98
CA ARG A 72 15.91 5.77 5.65
C ARG A 72 15.05 6.80 4.95
N PHE A 73 15.72 7.80 4.39
CA PHE A 73 15.17 8.80 3.50
C PHE A 73 16.31 9.31 2.61
N LEU A 74 15.99 9.76 1.40
CA LEU A 74 16.95 10.44 0.54
C LEU A 74 16.70 11.94 0.60
N PRO A 75 17.75 12.78 0.63
CA PRO A 75 17.60 14.23 0.63
C PRO A 75 16.61 14.69 -0.45
N TYR A 76 15.74 15.63 -0.08
CA TYR A 76 14.78 16.23 -1.00
C TYR A 76 15.11 17.72 -1.12
N LYS A 77 15.72 18.09 -2.25
CA LYS A 77 16.28 19.44 -2.47
C LYS A 77 17.21 19.80 -1.30
N ASP A 78 17.21 21.06 -0.87
CA ASP A 78 18.00 21.56 0.25
C ASP A 78 17.22 21.56 1.58
N ILE A 79 16.07 20.87 1.65
CA ILE A 79 15.23 20.85 2.86
C ILE A 79 15.84 19.85 3.86
N PRO A 80 16.15 20.28 5.10
CA PRO A 80 16.68 19.38 6.12
C PRO A 80 15.66 18.30 6.46
N TYR A 81 16.16 17.10 6.80
CA TYR A 81 15.29 15.98 7.17
C TYR A 81 15.82 15.18 8.35
N ASN A 82 14.90 14.54 9.06
CA ASN A 82 15.19 13.59 10.13
C ASN A 82 14.31 12.35 10.02
N CYS A 83 14.90 11.18 10.26
CA CYS A 83 14.19 9.91 10.30
C CYS A 83 13.99 9.48 11.76
N PHE A 84 12.77 9.05 12.09
CA PHE A 84 12.40 8.56 13.42
C PHE A 84 11.74 7.20 13.31
N VAL A 85 12.37 6.17 13.88
CA VAL A 85 11.76 4.85 13.98
C VAL A 85 10.58 4.92 14.95
N LYS A 86 9.38 4.52 14.51
CA LYS A 86 8.11 4.69 15.27
C LYS A 86 7.80 6.17 15.51
N GLY A 87 8.04 6.98 14.49
CA GLY A 87 7.82 8.42 14.54
C GLY A 87 6.33 8.78 14.67
N ASP A 88 5.45 7.92 14.17
CA ASP A 88 3.99 8.02 14.31
C ASP A 88 3.54 8.02 15.78
N GLY A 89 4.26 7.33 16.65
CA GLY A 89 4.06 7.32 18.10
C GLY A 89 4.42 8.63 18.82
N ARG A 90 5.17 9.52 18.16
CA ARG A 90 5.84 10.67 18.78
C ARG A 90 5.45 12.01 18.17
N TYR A 91 5.18 12.02 16.87
CA TYR A 91 4.96 13.25 16.11
C TYR A 91 3.60 13.19 15.43
N SER A 92 2.75 14.15 15.78
CA SER A 92 1.41 14.31 15.21
C SER A 92 1.44 14.40 13.68
N SER A 93 2.39 15.12 13.09
CA SER A 93 2.49 15.23 11.62
C SER A 93 2.78 13.88 10.95
N ILE A 94 3.61 13.03 11.58
CA ILE A 94 3.88 11.68 11.09
C ILE A 94 2.63 10.80 11.24
N ALA A 95 1.96 10.86 12.40
CA ALA A 95 0.72 10.13 12.61
C ALA A 95 -0.38 10.52 11.61
N ALA A 96 -0.51 11.81 11.29
CA ALA A 96 -1.45 12.31 10.29
C ALA A 96 -1.11 11.78 8.88
N ALA A 97 0.16 11.87 8.46
CA ALA A 97 0.60 11.33 7.18
C ALA A 97 0.33 9.82 7.07
N SER A 98 0.56 9.06 8.14
CA SER A 98 0.26 7.62 8.19
C SER A 98 -1.24 7.31 8.06
N VAL A 99 -2.11 8.14 8.66
CA VAL A 99 -3.58 8.02 8.49
C VAL A 99 -3.97 8.27 7.03
N LEU A 100 -3.48 9.35 6.42
CA LEU A 100 -3.75 9.65 5.01
C LEU A 100 -3.27 8.51 4.10
N ALA A 101 -2.03 8.08 4.26
CA ALA A 101 -1.46 6.99 3.46
C ALA A 101 -2.28 5.70 3.58
N LYS A 102 -2.67 5.30 4.80
CA LYS A 102 -3.43 4.06 5.02
C LYS A 102 -4.83 4.12 4.44
N THR A 103 -5.56 5.19 4.72
CA THR A 103 -6.98 5.34 4.34
C THR A 103 -7.15 5.45 2.83
N HIS A 104 -6.31 6.27 2.17
CA HIS A 104 -6.29 6.34 0.71
C HIS A 104 -5.89 5.01 0.08
N ARG A 105 -4.95 4.27 0.69
CA ARG A 105 -4.49 3.00 0.14
C ARG A 105 -5.58 1.93 0.21
N ASP A 106 -6.30 1.87 1.32
CA ASP A 106 -7.41 0.93 1.49
C ASP A 106 -8.57 1.28 0.55
N GLU A 107 -8.86 2.57 0.35
CA GLU A 107 -9.81 3.04 -0.65
C GLU A 107 -9.41 2.58 -2.06
N TYR A 108 -8.14 2.75 -2.44
CA TYR A 108 -7.63 2.26 -3.71
C TYR A 108 -7.81 0.74 -3.86
N MET A 109 -7.49 -0.05 -2.83
CA MET A 109 -7.67 -1.50 -2.87
C MET A 109 -9.13 -1.90 -3.08
N ARG A 110 -10.08 -1.22 -2.44
CA ARG A 110 -11.51 -1.43 -2.66
C ARG A 110 -11.94 -1.06 -4.08
N LYS A 111 -11.35 0.00 -4.65
CA LYS A 111 -11.63 0.40 -6.02
C LYS A 111 -11.20 -0.66 -7.04
N ILE A 112 -9.97 -1.17 -6.91
CA ILE A 112 -9.47 -2.19 -7.85
C ILE A 112 -10.10 -3.56 -7.63
N ASP A 113 -10.68 -3.82 -6.45
CA ASP A 113 -11.52 -5.00 -6.21
C ASP A 113 -12.80 -4.98 -7.07
N ILE A 114 -13.37 -3.81 -7.34
CA ILE A 114 -14.52 -3.69 -8.26
C ILE A 114 -14.09 -4.05 -9.69
N GLU A 115 -12.87 -3.70 -10.09
CA GLU A 115 -12.32 -4.02 -11.42
C GLU A 115 -11.90 -5.50 -11.54
N PHE A 116 -11.32 -6.08 -10.48
CA PHE A 116 -10.88 -7.48 -10.43
C PHE A 116 -11.41 -8.18 -9.15
N PRO A 117 -12.71 -8.50 -9.09
CA PRO A 117 -13.34 -9.04 -7.88
C PRO A 117 -12.83 -10.43 -7.48
N CYS A 118 -12.23 -11.16 -8.42
CA CYS A 118 -11.71 -12.51 -8.19
C CYS A 118 -10.59 -12.56 -7.14
N TYR A 119 -9.87 -11.45 -6.89
CA TYR A 119 -8.75 -11.43 -5.94
C TYR A 119 -9.15 -11.09 -4.50
N GLY A 120 -10.36 -10.58 -4.25
CA GLY A 120 -10.87 -10.25 -2.91
C GLY A 120 -10.05 -9.16 -2.18
N TRP A 121 -9.49 -8.22 -2.92
CA TRP A 121 -8.69 -7.10 -2.43
C TRP A 121 -9.44 -6.18 -1.48
N ALA A 122 -10.77 -6.08 -1.58
CA ALA A 122 -11.58 -5.33 -0.61
C ALA A 122 -11.55 -5.93 0.81
N LYS A 123 -11.12 -7.20 0.95
CA LYS A 123 -10.94 -7.86 2.25
C LYS A 123 -9.47 -8.03 2.62
N ASN A 124 -8.65 -8.53 1.70
CA ASN A 124 -7.26 -8.86 1.99
C ASN A 124 -6.29 -7.70 1.77
N MET A 125 -6.73 -6.59 1.15
CA MET A 125 -5.91 -5.42 0.85
C MET A 125 -4.60 -5.79 0.14
N ALA A 126 -4.64 -6.72 -0.82
CA ALA A 126 -3.50 -7.30 -1.53
C ALA A 126 -2.41 -7.95 -0.67
N TYR A 127 -2.64 -8.18 0.63
CA TYR A 127 -1.72 -8.97 1.44
C TYR A 127 -1.78 -10.45 1.01
N PRO A 128 -0.68 -11.22 1.17
CA PRO A 128 -0.57 -12.59 0.66
C PRO A 128 -1.29 -13.60 1.57
N THR A 129 -2.57 -13.34 1.86
CA THR A 129 -3.49 -14.23 2.59
C THR A 129 -3.73 -15.51 1.81
N SER A 130 -4.18 -16.58 2.48
CA SER A 130 -4.53 -17.85 1.82
C SER A 130 -5.53 -17.63 0.68
N GLY A 131 -6.58 -16.83 0.91
CA GLY A 131 -7.57 -16.48 -0.11
C GLY A 131 -7.00 -15.74 -1.31
N HIS A 132 -6.08 -14.79 -1.08
CA HIS A 132 -5.43 -14.06 -2.17
C HIS A 132 -4.56 -14.98 -3.03
N ARG A 133 -3.76 -15.85 -2.39
CA ARG A 133 -2.91 -16.81 -3.12
C ARG A 133 -3.73 -17.79 -3.92
N GLU A 134 -4.87 -18.24 -3.37
CA GLU A 134 -5.77 -19.12 -4.09
C GLU A 134 -6.41 -18.44 -5.31
N ALA A 135 -6.79 -17.17 -5.18
CA ALA A 135 -7.24 -16.37 -6.32
C ALA A 135 -6.17 -16.24 -7.40
N ILE A 136 -4.90 -16.04 -7.03
CA ILE A 136 -3.77 -16.01 -7.97
C ILE A 136 -3.59 -17.36 -8.67
N ARG A 137 -3.70 -18.49 -7.96
CA ARG A 137 -3.63 -19.83 -8.57
C ARG A 137 -4.72 -20.04 -9.61
N LYS A 138 -5.93 -19.60 -9.32
CA LYS A 138 -7.11 -19.78 -10.19
C LYS A 138 -7.14 -18.83 -11.40
N ASN A 139 -6.77 -17.57 -11.19
CA ASN A 139 -6.98 -16.50 -12.18
C ASN A 139 -5.68 -15.96 -12.79
N GLY A 140 -4.52 -16.44 -12.34
CA GLY A 140 -3.22 -15.89 -12.71
C GLY A 140 -2.93 -14.55 -12.03
N VAL A 141 -1.81 -13.94 -12.41
CA VAL A 141 -1.40 -12.60 -11.94
C VAL A 141 -2.13 -11.52 -12.74
N SER A 142 -2.33 -10.36 -12.12
CA SER A 142 -2.87 -9.16 -12.77
C SER A 142 -1.86 -8.03 -12.79
N LYS A 143 -2.14 -6.97 -13.56
CA LYS A 143 -1.33 -5.73 -13.61
C LYS A 143 -1.08 -5.08 -12.24
N TYR A 144 -1.91 -5.37 -11.23
CA TYR A 144 -1.76 -4.82 -9.89
C TYR A 144 -0.81 -5.62 -8.98
N HIS A 145 -0.36 -6.80 -9.41
CA HIS A 145 0.59 -7.61 -8.67
C HIS A 145 2.01 -7.13 -8.89
N ARG A 146 2.82 -7.19 -7.83
CA ARG A 146 4.27 -6.95 -7.86
C ARG A 146 4.96 -8.25 -8.21
N VAL A 147 5.34 -8.44 -9.47
CA VAL A 147 5.86 -9.72 -9.95
C VAL A 147 7.26 -10.03 -9.43
N SER A 148 8.00 -9.03 -8.92
CA SER A 148 9.28 -9.25 -8.23
C SER A 148 9.11 -9.88 -6.84
N TYR A 149 7.89 -9.86 -6.28
CA TYR A 149 7.59 -10.47 -4.99
C TYR A 149 7.26 -11.95 -5.15
N ARG A 150 7.48 -12.73 -4.10
CA ARG A 150 6.99 -14.12 -4.03
C ARG A 150 5.47 -14.13 -3.87
N LEU A 151 4.75 -14.32 -4.97
CA LEU A 151 3.28 -14.35 -5.01
C LEU A 151 2.68 -15.68 -4.55
N LEU A 152 3.29 -16.78 -4.98
CA LEU A 152 2.95 -18.14 -4.58
C LEU A 152 4.14 -18.77 -3.83
N PRO A 153 3.89 -19.63 -2.82
CA PRO A 153 4.97 -20.44 -2.27
C PRO A 153 5.54 -21.35 -3.37
N GLU A 154 6.83 -21.66 -3.30
CA GLU A 154 7.43 -22.64 -4.20
C GLU A 154 6.69 -23.98 -4.06
N PRO A 155 6.46 -24.72 -5.15
CA PRO A 155 5.91 -26.07 -5.06
C PRO A 155 6.82 -26.87 -4.14
N ASP A 156 6.23 -27.55 -3.16
CA ASP A 156 6.99 -28.48 -2.34
C ASP A 156 7.50 -29.60 -3.26
N LEU A 157 8.84 -29.73 -3.35
CA LEU A 157 9.53 -30.73 -4.17
C LEU A 157 9.08 -32.17 -3.85
N PHE A 158 8.38 -32.40 -2.73
CA PHE A 158 7.86 -33.69 -2.31
C PHE A 158 6.34 -33.88 -2.51
N SER A 159 5.63 -32.92 -3.08
CA SER A 159 4.16 -32.98 -3.24
C SER A 159 3.71 -33.55 -4.60
N PHE A 160 4.28 -34.68 -5.04
CA PHE A 160 3.64 -35.49 -6.07
C PHE A 160 2.63 -36.43 -5.41
N THR A 161 1.42 -35.93 -5.14
CA THR A 161 0.26 -36.80 -4.93
C THR A 161 -0.72 -36.58 -6.08
N ASN A 162 -0.97 -37.69 -6.78
CA ASN A 162 -1.81 -37.81 -7.97
C ASN A 162 -3.18 -37.14 -7.79
N CYS A 163 -3.61 -36.37 -8.77
CA CYS A 163 -5.02 -36.10 -8.97
C CYS A 163 -5.31 -35.98 -10.47
N GLU A 164 -5.77 -37.08 -11.05
CA GLU A 164 -6.37 -37.10 -12.38
C GLU A 164 -7.81 -36.58 -12.32
N SER A 165 -8.14 -35.77 -13.32
CA SER A 165 -9.48 -35.42 -13.83
C SER A 165 -10.39 -34.58 -12.92
N THR A 166 -10.65 -33.34 -13.34
CA THR A 166 -12.00 -32.91 -13.74
C THR A 166 -11.98 -31.56 -14.48
N GLN A 167 -12.46 -31.64 -15.73
CA GLN A 167 -13.18 -30.68 -16.59
C GLN A 167 -13.01 -29.16 -16.37
N ARG A 168 -12.65 -28.51 -17.48
CA ARG A 168 -12.65 -27.05 -17.71
C ARG A 168 -14.08 -26.50 -17.58
N GLU A 169 -14.24 -25.46 -16.77
CA GLU A 169 -15.28 -24.46 -16.97
C GLU A 169 -14.61 -23.11 -17.22
N GLU A 170 -15.01 -22.50 -18.32
CA GLU A 170 -14.56 -21.21 -18.81
C GLU A 170 -15.06 -20.09 -17.90
N GLY A 171 -14.15 -19.24 -17.45
CA GLY A 171 -14.47 -18.13 -16.57
C GLY A 171 -13.26 -17.25 -16.30
N THR A 172 -12.50 -16.88 -17.34
CA THR A 172 -11.39 -15.93 -17.22
C THR A 172 -11.95 -14.57 -16.80
N CYS A 173 -11.89 -14.27 -15.50
CA CYS A 173 -12.32 -12.97 -14.95
C CYS A 173 -11.46 -11.82 -15.50
N CYS A 174 -10.23 -12.11 -15.92
CA CYS A 174 -9.31 -11.17 -16.51
C CYS A 174 -9.63 -11.06 -18.01
N LYS A 175 -10.53 -10.13 -18.39
CA LYS A 175 -10.54 -9.64 -19.77
C LYS A 175 -9.15 -9.06 -20.05
N GLU A 176 -8.49 -9.60 -21.05
CA GLU A 176 -7.20 -9.12 -21.56
C GLU A 176 -7.30 -7.61 -21.82
N TYR A 177 -6.38 -6.84 -21.23
CA TYR A 177 -6.11 -5.44 -21.57
C TYR A 177 -4.61 -5.29 -21.77
#